data_AF-A0A372H204-F1
#
_entry.id   AF-A0A372H204-F1
#
_cell.length_a   1.000
_cell.length_b   1.000
_cell.length_c   1.000
_cell.angle_alpha   90.00
_cell.angle_beta   90.00
_cell.angle_gamma   90.00
#
_symmetry.space_group_name_H-M   'P 1'
#
loop_
_entity.id
_entity.type
_entity.pdbx_description
1 polymer ?
#
loop_
_entity_poly.entity_id
_entity_poly.type
_entity_poly.pdbx_seq_one_letter_code
_entity_poly.pdbx_strand_id
1 'polypeptide(L)'
;MLKKYLFTILFISWAVFITTLSLFSFEEESIPCIDVPHLDKLVHFSFYFVFTVLGCLSFREIDRRKEPFKKIGVKLFSLAIVYGIIIEVLQGEATIDRDPDLLDVLANSLGALFGSFTVKFIFSGKTPLKWTK
;
A
#
# COMPACT_ATOMS: atom_id res chain seq x y z
N MET A 1 -5.90 -25.43 -2.36
CA MET A 1 -4.91 -24.70 -3.19
C MET A 1 -4.89 -23.19 -2.92
N LEU A 2 -6.04 -22.52 -2.71
CA LEU A 2 -6.12 -21.07 -2.48
C LEU A 2 -5.33 -20.55 -1.25
N LYS A 3 -5.30 -21.32 -0.15
CA LYS A 3 -4.55 -20.96 1.08
C LYS A 3 -3.03 -20.77 0.85
N LYS A 4 -2.48 -21.26 -0.27
CA LYS A 4 -1.06 -21.11 -0.63
C LYS A 4 -0.73 -19.74 -1.23
N TYR A 5 -1.74 -18.99 -1.69
CA TYR A 5 -1.58 -17.70 -2.37
C TYR A 5 -2.47 -16.63 -1.75
N LEU A 6 -2.81 -16.77 -0.47
CA LEU A 6 -3.76 -15.88 0.19
C LEU A 6 -3.23 -14.44 0.19
N PHE A 7 -1.98 -14.23 0.60
CA PHE A 7 -1.42 -12.88 0.66
C PHE A 7 -1.17 -12.30 -0.73
N THR A 8 -0.83 -13.15 -1.70
CA THR A 8 -0.70 -12.75 -3.10
C THR A 8 -2.03 -12.25 -3.67
N ILE A 9 -3.13 -12.99 -3.44
CA ILE A 9 -4.46 -12.57 -3.87
C ILE A 9 -4.86 -11.27 -3.18
N LEU A 10 -4.68 -11.18 -1.85
CA LEU A 10 -4.99 -9.96 -1.10
C LEU A 10 -4.19 -8.75 -1.59
N PHE A 11 -2.90 -8.92 -1.90
CA PHE A 11 -2.07 -7.84 -2.43
C PHE A 11 -2.57 -7.35 -3.79
N ILE A 12 -2.87 -8.27 -4.72
CA ILE A 12 -3.40 -7.91 -6.04
C ILE A 12 -4.76 -7.24 -5.91
N SER A 13 -5.66 -7.78 -5.10
CA SER A 13 -6.97 -7.17 -4.83
C SER A 13 -6.84 -5.78 -4.23
N TRP A 14 -5.88 -5.58 -3.32
CA TRP A 14 -5.61 -4.28 -2.72
C TRP A 14 -5.04 -3.26 -3.72
N ALA A 15 -4.14 -3.70 -4.61
CA ALA A 15 -3.62 -2.85 -5.68
C ALA A 15 -4.73 -2.40 -6.64
N VAL A 16 -5.60 -3.32 -7.06
CA VAL A 16 -6.77 -2.99 -7.89
C VAL A 16 -7.70 -2.03 -7.15
N PHE A 17 -7.96 -2.29 -5.86
CA PHE A 17 -8.79 -1.42 -5.02
C PHE A 17 -8.24 0.00 -4.92
N ILE A 18 -6.94 0.19 -4.65
CA ILE A 18 -6.31 1.51 -4.63
C ILE A 18 -6.44 2.20 -5.99
N THR A 19 -6.08 1.52 -7.09
CA THR A 19 -6.18 2.10 -8.43
C THR A 19 -7.60 2.59 -8.72
N THR A 20 -8.61 1.77 -8.41
CA THR A 20 -10.01 2.16 -8.63
C THR A 20 -10.39 3.35 -7.77
N LEU A 21 -10.09 3.34 -6.46
CA LEU A 21 -10.46 4.45 -5.58
C LEU A 21 -9.70 5.75 -5.88
N SER A 22 -8.48 5.67 -6.37
CA SER A 22 -7.69 6.85 -6.73
C SER A 22 -8.14 7.49 -8.05
N LEU A 23 -8.62 6.69 -9.01
CA LEU A 23 -9.01 7.20 -10.34
C LEU A 23 -10.50 7.49 -10.48
N PHE A 24 -11.37 6.87 -9.67
CA PHE A 24 -12.80 7.10 -9.75
C PHE A 24 -13.21 8.24 -8.80
N SER A 25 -13.91 9.23 -9.35
CA SER A 25 -14.66 10.21 -8.57
C SER A 25 -16.07 9.66 -8.34
N PHE A 26 -16.49 9.55 -7.08
CA PHE A 26 -17.86 9.22 -6.73
C PHE A 26 -18.62 10.53 -6.55
N GLU A 27 -19.76 10.70 -7.23
CA GLU A 27 -20.62 11.88 -7.05
C GLU A 27 -21.10 11.98 -5.60
N GLU A 28 -20.92 13.17 -4.99
CA GLU A 28 -21.12 13.46 -3.56
C GLU A 28 -22.60 13.50 -3.10
N GLU A 29 -23.52 12.79 -3.75
CA GLU A 29 -24.96 13.04 -3.52
C GLU A 29 -25.51 12.60 -2.14
N SER A 30 -24.74 12.01 -1.22
CA SER A 30 -25.35 11.56 0.06
C SER A 30 -24.43 11.27 1.26
N ILE A 31 -23.16 11.67 1.27
CA ILE A 31 -22.29 11.37 2.44
C ILE A 31 -22.33 12.57 3.41
N PRO A 32 -22.73 12.39 4.68
CA PRO A 32 -22.68 13.48 5.65
C PRO A 32 -21.26 14.02 5.72
N CYS A 33 -21.11 15.32 5.46
CA CYS A 33 -19.85 16.03 5.31
C CYS A 33 -19.03 15.94 6.61
N ILE A 34 -18.25 14.88 6.74
CA ILE A 34 -17.17 14.79 7.74
C ILE A 34 -16.01 15.58 7.14
N ASP A 35 -16.05 16.89 7.36
CA ASP A 35 -15.01 17.81 6.92
C ASP A 35 -13.82 17.74 7.91
N VAL A 36 -13.06 16.65 7.82
CA VAL A 36 -11.82 16.48 8.56
C VAL A 36 -10.69 16.97 7.65
N PRO A 37 -9.98 18.05 8.02
CA PRO A 37 -8.87 18.56 7.23
C PRO A 37 -7.82 17.46 7.02
N HIS A 38 -7.34 17.32 5.78
CA HIS A 38 -6.27 16.39 5.40
C HIS A 38 -6.57 14.90 5.58
N LEU A 39 -7.86 14.51 5.66
CA LEU A 39 -8.26 13.11 5.77
C LEU A 39 -7.81 12.28 4.56
N ASP A 40 -7.83 12.87 3.37
CA ASP A 40 -7.27 12.34 2.12
C ASP A 40 -5.82 11.84 2.31
N LYS A 41 -4.94 12.67 2.87
CA LYS A 41 -3.52 12.33 3.13
C LYS A 41 -3.39 11.14 4.08
N LEU A 42 -4.27 11.04 5.08
CA LEU A 42 -4.29 9.89 5.99
C LEU A 42 -4.75 8.60 5.28
N VAL A 43 -5.71 8.71 4.37
CA VAL A 43 -6.16 7.60 3.52
C VAL A 43 -5.02 7.12 2.62
N HIS A 44 -4.34 8.05 1.93
CA HIS A 44 -3.15 7.77 1.11
C HIS A 44 -2.05 7.08 1.91
N PHE A 45 -1.70 7.60 3.09
CA PHE A 45 -0.77 6.94 4.00
C PHE A 45 -1.21 5.51 4.33
N SER A 46 -2.47 5.31 4.68
CA SER A 46 -3.03 4.01 5.09
C SER A 46 -3.03 3.00 3.94
N PHE A 47 -3.37 3.44 2.72
CA PHE A 47 -3.37 2.62 1.52
C PHE A 47 -1.98 2.06 1.22
N TYR A 48 -0.96 2.92 1.20
CA TYR A 48 0.41 2.52 0.88
C TYR A 48 1.08 1.75 2.02
N PHE A 49 0.68 2.01 3.27
CA PHE A 49 1.06 1.17 4.41
C PHE A 49 0.58 -0.27 4.23
N VAL A 50 -0.73 -0.47 3.98
CA VAL A 50 -1.31 -1.81 3.79
C VAL A 50 -0.76 -2.47 2.53
N PHE A 51 -0.64 -1.72 1.43
CA PHE A 51 -0.04 -2.19 0.19
C PHE A 51 1.36 -2.78 0.42
N THR A 52 2.20 -2.07 1.17
CA THR A 52 3.57 -2.50 1.41
C THR A 52 3.65 -3.69 2.37
N VAL A 53 2.78 -3.74 3.39
CA VAL A 53 2.67 -4.89 4.30
C VAL A 53 2.22 -6.14 3.52
N LEU A 54 1.14 -6.05 2.75
CA LEU A 54 0.62 -7.16 1.95
C LEU A 54 1.63 -7.59 0.88
N GLY A 55 2.31 -6.64 0.23
CA GLY A 55 3.34 -6.93 -0.76
C GLY A 55 4.55 -7.67 -0.18
N CYS A 56 4.97 -7.32 1.03
CA CYS A 56 6.03 -8.06 1.70
C CYS A 56 5.60 -9.48 2.08
N LEU A 57 4.36 -9.66 2.53
CA LEU A 57 3.81 -10.97 2.90
C LEU A 57 3.60 -11.86 1.65
N SER A 58 3.11 -11.29 0.54
CA SER A 58 2.98 -12.01 -0.73
C SER A 58 4.33 -12.45 -1.28
N PHE A 59 5.35 -11.58 -1.21
CA PHE A 59 6.69 -11.94 -1.62
C PHE A 59 7.24 -13.09 -0.76
N ARG A 60 6.99 -13.07 0.55
CA ARG A 60 7.41 -14.14 1.47
C ARG A 60 6.70 -15.46 1.18
N GLU A 61 5.43 -15.42 0.79
CA GLU A 61 4.61 -16.56 0.40
C GLU A 61 5.17 -17.23 -0.87
N ILE A 62 5.58 -16.44 -1.87
CA ILE A 62 6.11 -16.93 -3.16
C ILE A 62 7.58 -17.39 -3.04
N ASP A 63 8.43 -16.61 -2.38
CA ASP A 63 9.87 -16.84 -2.28
C ASP A 63 10.24 -18.00 -1.32
N ARG A 64 9.26 -18.57 -0.60
CA ARG A 64 9.46 -19.64 0.38
C ARG A 64 10.56 -19.34 1.41
N ARG A 65 10.64 -18.08 1.83
CA ARG A 65 11.53 -17.59 2.90
C ARG A 65 13.03 -17.49 2.57
N LYS A 66 13.45 -17.49 1.31
CA LYS A 66 14.87 -17.46 0.93
C LYS A 66 15.53 -16.10 1.16
N GLU A 67 14.85 -15.01 0.85
CA GLU A 67 15.40 -13.66 0.99
C GLU A 67 15.10 -13.04 2.37
N PRO A 68 16.02 -12.26 2.96
CA PRO A 68 15.79 -11.54 4.21
C PRO A 68 14.78 -10.41 4.03
N PHE A 69 13.96 -10.16 5.06
CA PHE A 69 12.94 -9.10 5.07
C PHE A 69 13.48 -7.71 4.77
N LYS A 70 14.76 -7.41 5.08
CA LYS A 70 15.38 -6.13 4.73
C LYS A 70 15.39 -5.89 3.22
N LYS A 71 15.76 -6.91 2.43
CA LYS A 71 15.80 -6.80 0.96
C LYS A 71 14.39 -6.73 0.37
N ILE A 72 13.47 -7.53 0.91
CA ILE A 72 12.06 -7.51 0.51
C ILE A 72 11.47 -6.13 0.76
N GLY A 73 11.65 -5.58 1.97
CA GLY A 73 11.16 -4.25 2.32
C GLY A 73 11.68 -3.15 1.40
N VAL A 74 12.97 -3.15 1.05
CA VAL A 74 13.52 -2.16 0.09
C VAL A 74 12.87 -2.29 -1.29
N LYS A 75 12.72 -3.52 -1.81
CA LYS A 75 12.07 -3.74 -3.11
C LYS A 75 10.62 -3.25 -3.12
N LEU A 76 9.85 -3.58 -2.08
CA LEU A 76 8.44 -3.22 -2.00
C LEU A 76 8.25 -1.73 -1.72
N PHE A 77 9.12 -1.10 -0.94
CA PHE A 77 9.16 0.34 -0.76
C PHE A 77 9.38 1.07 -2.09
N SER A 78 10.38 0.65 -2.87
CA SER A 78 10.63 1.22 -4.20
C SER A 78 9.46 0.98 -5.16
N LEU A 79 8.86 -0.22 -5.14
CA LEU A 79 7.67 -0.52 -5.94
C LEU A 79 6.50 0.39 -5.58
N ALA A 80 6.24 0.59 -4.27
CA ALA A 80 5.16 1.43 -3.79
C ALA A 80 5.33 2.90 -4.19
N ILE A 81 6.54 3.45 -4.13
CA ILE A 81 6.82 4.82 -4.59
C ILE A 81 6.55 4.95 -6.08
N VAL A 82 7.09 4.05 -6.91
CA VAL A 82 6.90 4.09 -8.36
C VAL A 82 5.42 3.95 -8.72
N TYR A 83 4.73 3.00 -8.08
CA TYR A 83 3.30 2.81 -8.27
C TYR A 83 2.50 4.06 -7.90
N GLY A 84 2.82 4.71 -6.77
CA GLY A 84 2.13 5.93 -6.36
C GLY A 84 2.35 7.11 -7.30
N ILE A 85 3.57 7.33 -7.75
CA ILE A 85 3.85 8.38 -8.74
C ILE A 85 3.07 8.12 -10.03
N ILE A 86 2.98 6.86 -10.48
CA ILE A 86 2.19 6.51 -11.67
C ILE A 86 0.71 6.84 -11.46
N ILE A 87 0.14 6.51 -10.29
CA ILE A 87 -1.26 6.81 -9.99
C ILE A 87 -1.51 8.33 -9.96
N GLU A 88 -0.65 9.13 -9.35
CA GLU A 88 -0.76 10.60 -9.33
C GLU A 88 -0.72 11.18 -10.76
N VAL A 89 0.21 10.71 -11.59
CA VAL A 89 0.27 11.14 -13.01
C VAL A 89 -1.02 10.74 -13.74
N LEU A 90 -1.54 9.54 -13.50
CA LEU A 90 -2.80 9.10 -14.11
C LEU A 90 -4.00 9.90 -13.61
N GLN A 91 -4.00 10.38 -12.37
CA GLN A 91 -5.05 11.27 -11.89
C GLN A 91 -5.05 12.57 -12.70
N GLY A 92 -3.89 13.21 -12.88
CA GLY A 92 -3.78 14.45 -13.66
C GLY A 92 -4.07 14.31 -15.16
N GLU A 93 -3.74 13.16 -15.77
CA GLU A 93 -3.88 12.97 -17.22
C GLU A 93 -5.18 12.27 -17.63
N ALA A 94 -5.75 11.42 -16.76
CA ALA A 94 -6.90 10.56 -17.08
C ALA A 94 -8.19 10.91 -16.32
N THR A 95 -8.17 11.90 -15.42
CA THR A 95 -9.36 12.36 -14.70
C THR A 95 -9.55 13.87 -14.87
N ILE A 96 -10.80 14.33 -14.75
CA ILE A 96 -11.15 15.75 -14.94
C ILE A 96 -11.15 16.51 -13.61
N ASP A 97 -11.49 15.81 -12.51
CA ASP A 97 -11.73 16.42 -11.20
C ASP A 97 -10.66 16.06 -10.15
N ARG A 98 -9.53 15.46 -10.54
CA ARG A 98 -8.41 15.16 -9.62
C ARG A 98 -7.13 15.83 -10.08
N ASP A 99 -6.63 16.73 -9.25
CA ASP A 99 -5.30 17.30 -9.43
C ASP A 99 -4.25 16.44 -8.71
N PRO A 100 -3.11 16.14 -9.35
CA PRO A 100 -2.00 15.46 -8.69
C PRO A 100 -1.43 16.32 -7.55
N ASP A 101 -1.24 15.73 -6.36
CA ASP A 101 -0.76 16.44 -5.16
C ASP A 101 0.60 15.86 -4.71
N LEU A 102 1.61 16.73 -4.58
CA LEU A 102 2.92 16.35 -4.03
C LEU A 102 2.81 15.88 -2.57
N LEU A 103 1.82 16.36 -1.82
CA LEU A 103 1.56 15.89 -0.47
C LEU A 103 1.00 14.46 -0.45
N ASP A 104 0.29 14.04 -1.50
CA ASP A 104 -0.17 12.66 -1.63
C ASP A 104 0.99 11.73 -1.98
N VAL A 105 1.91 12.15 -2.85
CA VAL A 105 3.19 11.44 -3.07
C VAL A 105 3.96 11.26 -1.76
N LEU A 106 4.00 12.30 -0.92
CA LEU A 106 4.67 12.24 0.38
C LEU A 106 3.93 11.28 1.34
N ALA A 107 2.61 11.36 1.42
CA ALA A 107 1.79 10.48 2.25
C ALA A 107 1.93 9.01 1.83
N ASN A 108 1.86 8.73 0.52
CA ASN A 108 2.09 7.41 -0.08
C ASN A 108 3.48 6.88 0.31
N SER A 109 4.51 7.72 0.18
CA SER A 109 5.90 7.36 0.51
C SER A 109 6.10 7.06 2.00
N LEU A 110 5.49 7.87 2.88
CA LEU A 110 5.53 7.63 4.33
C LEU A 110 4.79 6.33 4.70
N GLY A 111 3.60 6.10 4.13
CA GLY A 111 2.86 4.86 4.31
C GLY A 111 3.71 3.64 3.96
N ALA A 112 4.35 3.67 2.79
CA ALA A 112 5.22 2.60 2.33
C ALA A 112 6.45 2.39 3.23
N LEU A 113 7.06 3.47 3.71
CA LEU A 113 8.20 3.40 4.63
C LEU A 113 7.82 2.72 5.96
N PHE A 114 6.72 3.17 6.57
CA PHE A 114 6.23 2.62 7.84
C PHE A 114 5.74 1.18 7.68
N GLY A 115 5.11 0.83 6.56
CA GLY A 115 4.73 -0.54 6.25
C GLY A 115 5.94 -1.47 6.16
N SER A 116 6.99 -1.03 5.47
CA SER A 116 8.27 -1.77 5.35
C SER A 116 8.94 -1.98 6.71
N PHE A 117 8.98 -0.94 7.56
CA PHE A 117 9.53 -1.05 8.90
C PHE A 117 8.71 -1.98 9.80
N THR A 118 7.38 -1.93 9.70
CA THR A 118 6.48 -2.78 10.48
C THR A 118 6.73 -4.25 10.20
N VAL A 119 6.81 -4.63 8.91
CA VAL A 119 7.14 -6.01 8.53
C VAL A 119 8.52 -6.39 9.05
N LYS A 120 9.52 -5.53 8.87
CA LYS A 120 10.87 -5.80 9.39
C LYS A 120 10.84 -6.02 10.91
N PHE A 121 10.15 -5.18 11.67
CA PHE A 121 10.05 -5.28 13.12
C PHE A 121 9.34 -6.58 13.54
N ILE A 122 8.20 -6.90 12.93
CA ILE A 122 7.42 -8.11 13.22
C ILE A 122 8.20 -9.39 12.92
N PHE A 123 9.12 -9.38 11.96
CA PHE A 123 9.82 -10.60 11.54
C PHE A 123 11.34 -10.62 11.78
N SER A 124 11.95 -9.59 12.39
CA SER A 124 13.39 -9.60 12.69
C SER A 124 13.77 -10.43 13.93
N GLY A 125 12.87 -11.30 14.43
CA GLY A 125 13.14 -12.22 15.53
C GLY A 125 13.20 -11.60 16.93
N LYS A 126 12.96 -10.29 17.08
CA LYS A 126 12.78 -9.61 18.37
C LYS A 126 11.34 -9.63 18.88
N THR A 127 10.43 -10.17 18.09
CA THR A 127 9.00 -10.24 18.33
C THR A 127 8.58 -11.66 18.76
N PRO A 128 7.66 -11.79 19.72
CA PRO A 128 7.21 -13.09 20.24
C PRO A 128 6.34 -13.88 19.23
N LEU A 129 5.88 -13.26 18.14
CA LEU A 129 5.14 -13.90 17.05
C LEU A 129 6.07 -14.77 16.18
N LYS A 130 6.55 -15.87 16.76
CA LYS A 130 7.08 -16.99 15.98
C LYS A 130 5.91 -17.63 15.24
N TRP A 131 5.82 -17.43 13.94
CA TRP A 131 5.11 -18.39 13.10
C TRP A 131 5.80 -19.74 13.30
N THR A 132 5.11 -20.66 13.97
CA THR A 132 5.54 -22.04 14.19
C THR A 132 5.96 -22.65 12.85
N LYS A 133 7.10 -23.35 12.89
CA LYS A 133 7.76 -23.95 11.73
C LYS A 133 6.85 -24.93 11.00
#